data_AF-A0A6I1NDJ9-F1
#
_entry.id   AF-A0A6I1NDJ9-F1
#
_cell.length_a   1.000
_cell.length_b   1.000
_cell.length_c   1.000
_cell.angle_alpha   90.00
_cell.angle_beta   90.00
_cell.angle_gamma   90.00
#
_symmetry.space_group_name_H-M   'P 1'
#
loop_
_entity.id
_entity.type
_entity.pdbx_description
1 polymer ?
#
loop_
_entity_poly.entity_id
_entity_poly.type
_entity_poly.pdbx_seq_one_letter_code
_entity_poly.pdbx_strand_id
1 'polypeptide(L)'
;MKSLEKYAKKMASDWDRVLVRRVMWIDMEERIRRIFRDVEGSPYANEFGALFILNGIHEDAKEFYITQRLNQIQIGCGTRFLGLNAIDIEDEKPKKKVRFEKGAALWFSQSPTGGVTVFMSPYSSDVVTMTEDNIIIGMYKEPSRLTEREIYKIFSKFFKYLSITSALHPHTSLDYVWRLWLIYFDARSKRFGTLFNSLDRVIIFGGAFVTVCAFIIQALKS
;
A
#
# COMPACT_ATOMS: atom_id res chain seq x y z
N MET A 1 -38.51 -25.22 -5.33
CA MET A 1 -37.39 -25.57 -6.25
C MET A 1 -36.97 -24.46 -7.22
N LYS A 2 -37.83 -23.53 -7.66
CA LYS A 2 -37.42 -22.40 -8.56
C LYS A 2 -36.25 -21.54 -8.01
N SER A 3 -36.15 -21.39 -6.69
CA SER A 3 -35.04 -20.68 -6.04
C SER A 3 -33.70 -21.40 -6.23
N LEU A 4 -33.67 -22.73 -6.08
CA LEU A 4 -32.47 -23.54 -6.29
C LEU A 4 -31.92 -23.34 -7.70
N GLU A 5 -32.76 -23.47 -8.71
CA GLU A 5 -32.37 -23.28 -10.12
C GLU A 5 -31.85 -21.86 -10.37
N LYS A 6 -32.52 -20.83 -9.85
CA LYS A 6 -32.09 -19.43 -9.97
C LYS A 6 -30.70 -19.20 -9.40
N TYR A 7 -30.43 -19.68 -8.18
CA TYR A 7 -29.14 -19.48 -7.54
C TYR A 7 -28.04 -20.36 -8.12
N ALA A 8 -28.35 -21.59 -8.54
CA ALA A 8 -27.40 -22.46 -9.23
C ALA A 8 -26.92 -21.86 -10.56
N LYS A 9 -27.85 -21.34 -11.38
CA LYS A 9 -27.49 -20.62 -12.63
C LYS A 9 -26.63 -19.39 -12.36
N LYS A 10 -26.94 -18.65 -11.28
CA LYS A 10 -26.14 -17.50 -10.88
C LYS A 10 -24.73 -17.91 -10.46
N MET A 11 -24.58 -18.96 -9.65
CA MET A 11 -23.26 -19.46 -9.22
C MET A 11 -22.42 -19.94 -10.40
N ALA A 12 -23.03 -20.64 -11.37
CA ALA A 12 -22.34 -21.05 -12.60
C ALA A 12 -21.84 -19.84 -13.40
N SER A 13 -22.69 -18.82 -13.60
CA SER A 13 -22.28 -17.59 -14.28
C SER A 13 -21.20 -16.81 -13.51
N ASP A 14 -21.26 -16.80 -12.17
CA ASP A 14 -20.23 -16.19 -11.35
C ASP A 14 -18.90 -16.96 -11.49
N TRP A 15 -18.93 -18.29 -11.59
CA TRP A 15 -17.75 -19.11 -11.84
C TRP A 15 -17.05 -18.76 -13.16
N ASP A 16 -17.80 -18.65 -14.26
CA ASP A 16 -17.25 -18.26 -15.57
C ASP A 16 -16.58 -16.88 -15.51
N ARG A 17 -17.22 -15.93 -14.83
CA ARG A 17 -16.66 -14.58 -14.62
C ARG A 17 -15.39 -14.60 -13.80
N VAL A 18 -15.32 -15.45 -12.76
CA VAL A 18 -14.12 -15.61 -11.94
C VAL A 18 -12.98 -16.17 -12.78
N LEU A 19 -13.24 -17.19 -13.61
CA LEU A 19 -12.24 -17.77 -14.50
C LEU A 19 -11.63 -16.70 -15.42
N VAL A 20 -12.48 -15.94 -16.12
CA VAL A 20 -12.05 -14.86 -17.03
C VAL A 20 -11.21 -13.83 -16.30
N ARG A 21 -11.67 -13.37 -15.13
CA ARG A 21 -10.91 -12.40 -14.31
C ARG A 21 -9.58 -12.95 -13.85
N ARG A 22 -9.49 -14.24 -13.53
CA ARG A 22 -8.22 -14.85 -13.15
C ARG A 22 -7.23 -14.89 -14.31
N VAL A 23 -7.69 -15.16 -15.53
CA VAL A 23 -6.85 -15.08 -16.73
C VAL A 23 -6.38 -13.66 -17.01
N MET A 24 -7.25 -12.65 -16.83
CA MET A 24 -6.90 -11.22 -17.01
C MET A 24 -5.76 -10.74 -16.08
N TRP A 25 -5.42 -11.51 -15.05
CA TRP A 25 -4.25 -11.23 -14.22
C TRP A 25 -2.95 -11.19 -15.03
N ILE A 26 -2.77 -12.09 -15.99
CA ILE A 26 -1.52 -12.21 -16.78
C ILE A 26 -1.18 -10.86 -17.43
N ASP A 27 -2.16 -10.29 -18.11
CA ASP A 27 -2.03 -9.04 -18.85
C ASP A 27 -1.88 -7.83 -17.91
N MET A 28 -2.57 -7.83 -16.76
CA MET A 28 -2.36 -6.81 -15.73
C MET A 28 -0.96 -6.89 -15.10
N GLU A 29 -0.47 -8.09 -14.81
CA GLU A 29 0.85 -8.32 -14.24
C GLU A 29 1.94 -7.82 -15.19
N GLU A 30 1.83 -8.10 -16.49
CA GLU A 30 2.78 -7.59 -17.48
C GLU A 30 2.80 -6.05 -17.53
N ARG A 31 1.65 -5.38 -17.43
CA ARG A 31 1.59 -3.91 -17.30
C ARG A 31 2.34 -3.42 -16.06
N ILE A 32 2.13 -4.06 -14.91
CA ILE A 32 2.81 -3.70 -13.66
C ILE A 32 4.32 -3.89 -13.81
N ARG A 33 4.76 -5.02 -14.36
CA ARG A 33 6.19 -5.30 -14.60
C ARG A 33 6.82 -4.30 -15.56
N ARG A 34 6.12 -3.90 -16.62
CA ARG A 34 6.59 -2.87 -17.56
C ARG A 34 6.80 -1.54 -16.84
N ILE A 35 5.77 -1.05 -16.13
CA ILE A 35 5.86 0.21 -15.38
C ILE A 35 6.95 0.14 -14.33
N PHE A 36 7.09 -1.00 -13.64
CA PHE A 36 8.16 -1.21 -12.68
C PHE A 36 9.55 -1.07 -13.32
N ARG A 37 9.80 -1.65 -14.50
CA ARG A 37 11.08 -1.52 -15.20
C ARG A 37 11.43 -0.06 -15.49
N ASP A 38 10.43 0.75 -15.88
CA ASP A 38 10.64 2.18 -16.10
C ASP A 38 11.04 2.91 -14.80
N VAL A 39 10.41 2.55 -13.68
CA VAL A 39 10.70 3.14 -12.38
C VAL A 39 12.05 2.66 -11.82
N GLU A 40 12.37 1.38 -11.95
CA GLU A 40 13.63 0.78 -11.51
C GLU A 40 14.82 1.37 -12.28
N GLY A 41 14.66 1.62 -13.58
CA GLY A 41 15.66 2.28 -14.42
C GLY A 41 15.82 3.80 -14.17
N SER A 42 14.99 4.39 -13.30
CA SER A 42 15.07 5.81 -12.97
C SER A 42 16.32 6.13 -12.14
N PRO A 43 16.99 7.28 -12.37
CA PRO A 43 18.11 7.71 -11.52
C PRO A 43 17.71 7.91 -10.05
N TYR A 44 16.42 8.06 -9.76
CA TYR A 44 15.88 8.26 -8.42
C TYR A 44 15.51 6.96 -7.69
N ALA A 45 15.61 5.79 -8.33
CA ALA A 45 15.20 4.52 -7.71
C ALA A 45 15.98 4.20 -6.43
N ASN A 46 17.26 4.59 -6.37
CA ASN A 46 18.13 4.37 -5.22
C ASN A 46 17.74 5.19 -3.99
N GLU A 47 17.05 6.32 -4.16
CA GLU A 47 16.52 7.13 -3.04
C GLU A 47 15.44 6.40 -2.23
N PHE A 48 14.91 5.31 -2.79
CA PHE A 48 13.95 4.42 -2.14
C PHE A 48 14.58 3.08 -1.70
N GLY A 49 15.91 3.04 -1.53
CA GLY A 49 16.61 1.87 -0.98
C GLY A 49 16.79 0.71 -1.96
N ALA A 50 16.81 1.01 -3.27
CA ALA A 50 16.73 0.05 -4.37
C ALA A 50 15.39 -0.69 -4.44
N LEU A 51 14.74 -0.61 -5.60
CA LEU A 51 13.43 -1.21 -5.85
C LEU A 51 13.61 -2.61 -6.42
N PHE A 52 12.73 -3.54 -6.05
CA PHE A 52 12.74 -4.91 -6.60
C PHE A 52 11.34 -5.49 -6.64
N ILE A 53 11.12 -6.50 -7.50
CA ILE A 53 9.88 -7.27 -7.52
C ILE A 53 10.06 -8.57 -6.74
N LEU A 54 9.11 -8.84 -5.85
CA LEU A 54 8.89 -10.14 -5.23
C LEU A 54 7.67 -10.82 -5.85
N ASN A 55 7.85 -12.07 -6.24
CA ASN A 55 6.72 -12.95 -6.53
C ASN A 55 6.14 -13.40 -5.18
N GLY A 56 4.98 -12.86 -4.80
CA GLY A 56 4.34 -13.14 -3.51
C GLY A 56 3.69 -14.51 -3.43
N ILE A 57 4.11 -15.47 -4.26
CA ILE A 57 3.53 -16.81 -4.39
C ILE A 57 4.62 -17.81 -4.05
N HIS A 58 4.30 -18.77 -3.17
CA HIS A 58 5.19 -19.89 -2.82
C HIS A 58 5.58 -20.69 -4.08
N GLU A 59 6.77 -21.27 -4.09
CA GLU A 59 7.30 -22.00 -5.26
C GLU A 59 6.36 -23.13 -5.69
N ASP A 60 5.91 -23.96 -4.75
CA ASP A 60 4.94 -25.05 -4.99
C ASP A 60 3.61 -24.55 -5.58
N ALA A 61 3.19 -23.33 -5.22
CA ALA A 61 1.95 -22.77 -5.76
C ALA A 61 2.08 -22.32 -7.23
N LYS A 62 3.28 -22.40 -7.82
CA LYS A 62 3.49 -22.21 -9.27
C LYS A 62 3.13 -23.45 -10.09
N GLU A 63 3.00 -24.62 -9.47
CA GLU A 63 2.55 -25.84 -10.16
C GLU A 63 1.07 -25.77 -10.58
N PHE A 64 0.26 -25.02 -9.82
CA PHE A 64 -1.14 -24.80 -10.16
C PHE A 64 -1.27 -23.84 -11.35
N TYR A 65 -2.27 -24.09 -12.19
CA TYR A 65 -2.67 -23.15 -13.22
C TYR A 65 -2.96 -21.77 -12.61
N ILE A 66 -2.67 -20.70 -13.36
CA ILE A 66 -2.87 -19.32 -12.88
C ILE A 66 -4.31 -19.04 -12.45
N THR A 67 -5.27 -19.77 -13.02
CA THR A 67 -6.70 -19.70 -12.70
C THR A 67 -7.09 -20.48 -11.44
N GLN A 68 -6.21 -21.32 -10.89
CA GLN A 68 -6.46 -22.17 -9.72
C GLN A 68 -5.71 -21.72 -8.47
N ARG A 69 -4.89 -20.67 -8.57
CA ARG A 69 -4.15 -20.09 -7.45
C ARG A 69 -4.56 -18.63 -7.21
N LEU A 70 -4.24 -18.11 -6.03
CA LEU A 70 -4.34 -16.68 -5.73
C LEU A 70 -3.04 -16.01 -6.13
N ASN A 71 -3.11 -15.19 -7.17
CA ASN A 71 -1.93 -14.52 -7.70
C ASN A 71 -1.57 -13.28 -6.88
N GLN A 72 -0.27 -13.01 -6.75
CA GLN A 72 0.25 -11.85 -6.05
C GLN A 72 1.56 -11.38 -6.69
N ILE A 73 1.71 -10.06 -6.80
CA ILE A 73 2.96 -9.41 -7.15
C ILE A 73 3.23 -8.29 -6.14
N GLN A 74 4.46 -8.19 -5.67
CA GLN A 74 4.88 -7.19 -4.70
C GLN A 74 6.10 -6.44 -5.24
N ILE A 75 6.08 -5.13 -5.08
CA ILE A 75 7.21 -4.23 -5.29
C ILE A 75 7.73 -3.87 -3.90
N GLY A 76 8.97 -4.26 -3.63
CA GLY A 76 9.65 -3.97 -2.38
C GLY A 76 10.64 -2.83 -2.54
N CYS A 77 10.86 -2.12 -1.44
CA CYS A 77 11.97 -1.22 -1.24
C CYS A 77 13.01 -1.91 -0.36
N GLY A 78 14.28 -1.80 -0.72
CA GLY A 78 15.37 -2.38 0.06
C GLY A 78 15.68 -1.55 1.29
N THR A 79 16.97 -1.48 1.61
CA THR A 79 17.42 -0.80 2.83
C THR A 79 17.93 0.58 2.47
N ARG A 80 17.41 1.61 3.14
CA ARG A 80 17.91 2.98 3.01
C ARG A 80 18.65 3.41 4.26
N PHE A 81 19.83 4.00 4.06
CA PHE A 81 20.64 4.55 5.14
C PHE A 81 20.09 5.90 5.60
N LEU A 82 19.94 6.10 6.91
CA LEU A 82 19.38 7.32 7.48
C LEU A 82 20.43 8.42 7.73
N GLY A 83 21.72 8.18 7.50
CA GLY A 83 22.75 9.16 7.87
C GLY A 83 23.03 9.25 9.38
N LEU A 84 22.32 8.47 10.20
CA LEU A 84 22.40 8.52 11.66
C LEU A 84 23.20 7.35 12.22
N ASN A 85 24.07 7.67 13.18
CA ASN A 85 24.75 6.68 14.01
C ASN A 85 24.22 6.79 15.43
N ALA A 86 23.87 5.66 16.03
CA ALA A 86 23.50 5.56 17.43
C ALA A 86 24.55 4.73 18.19
N ILE A 87 24.51 4.83 19.52
CA ILE A 87 25.25 3.95 20.41
C ILE A 87 24.20 3.06 21.07
N ASP A 88 24.22 1.77 20.75
CA ASP A 88 23.40 0.76 21.43
C ASP A 88 24.28 0.04 22.46
N ILE A 89 23.70 -0.31 23.61
CA ILE A 89 24.37 -1.13 24.61
C ILE A 89 24.05 -2.59 24.26
N GLU A 90 25.03 -3.31 23.77
CA GLU A 90 24.92 -4.73 23.45
C GLU A 90 25.99 -5.46 24.27
N ASP A 91 25.57 -6.44 25.08
CA ASP A 91 26.44 -7.15 26.03
C ASP A 91 27.22 -6.21 26.96
N GLU A 92 26.52 -5.21 27.55
CA GLU A 92 27.07 -4.18 28.44
C GLU A 92 28.17 -3.29 27.83
N LYS A 93 28.40 -3.37 26.50
CA LYS A 93 29.39 -2.56 25.80
C LYS A 93 28.72 -1.60 24.82
N PRO A 94 29.15 -0.32 24.78
CA PRO A 94 28.65 0.63 23.80
C PRO A 94 29.15 0.24 22.40
N LYS A 95 28.23 -0.09 21.50
CA LYS A 95 28.52 -0.37 20.09
C LYS A 95 27.86 0.67 19.20
N LYS A 96 28.63 1.19 18.23
CA LYS A 96 28.11 2.07 17.19
C LYS A 96 27.19 1.27 16.27
N LYS A 97 25.94 1.67 16.17
CA LYS A 97 24.96 1.08 15.24
C LYS A 97 24.52 2.11 14.22
N VAL A 98 24.63 1.73 12.96
CA VAL A 98 24.17 2.50 11.81
C VAL A 98 22.66 2.32 11.70
N ARG A 99 21.90 3.41 11.58
CA ARG A 99 20.44 3.34 11.48
C ARG A 99 19.98 3.26 10.03
N PHE A 100 19.01 2.39 9.79
CA PHE A 100 18.43 2.13 8.49
C PHE A 100 16.91 2.15 8.58
N GLU A 101 16.28 2.35 7.44
CA GLU A 101 14.87 2.08 7.22
C GLU A 101 14.71 1.03 6.10
N LYS A 102 13.69 0.18 6.21
CA LYS A 102 13.46 -0.93 5.29
C LYS A 102 12.02 -1.41 5.31
N GLY A 103 11.70 -2.36 4.44
CA GLY A 103 10.48 -3.16 4.53
C GLY A 103 9.24 -2.52 3.94
N ALA A 104 9.37 -1.34 3.33
CA ALA A 104 8.26 -0.73 2.62
C ALA A 104 7.94 -1.51 1.34
N ALA A 105 6.66 -1.61 1.02
CA ALA A 105 6.20 -2.40 -0.12
C ALA A 105 4.86 -1.94 -0.66
N LEU A 106 4.66 -2.14 -1.96
CA LEU A 106 3.40 -2.01 -2.70
C LEU A 106 3.07 -3.39 -3.27
N TRP A 107 1.91 -3.96 -2.94
CA TRP A 107 1.52 -5.26 -3.52
C TRP A 107 0.11 -5.29 -4.05
N PHE A 108 -0.05 -6.07 -5.11
CA PHE A 108 -1.30 -6.38 -5.77
C PHE A 108 -1.62 -7.83 -5.45
N SER A 109 -2.79 -8.09 -4.87
CA SER A 109 -3.23 -9.43 -4.49
C SER A 109 -4.57 -9.73 -5.13
N GLN A 110 -4.66 -10.87 -5.80
CA GLN A 110 -5.90 -11.35 -6.40
C GLN A 110 -6.82 -11.95 -5.35
N SER A 111 -8.09 -11.57 -5.39
CA SER A 111 -9.12 -12.16 -4.53
C SER A 111 -9.69 -13.46 -5.14
N PRO A 112 -10.37 -14.30 -4.34
CA PRO A 112 -11.02 -15.51 -4.86
C PRO A 112 -12.02 -15.24 -6.00
N THR A 113 -12.60 -14.03 -6.06
CA THR A 113 -13.54 -13.62 -7.12
C THR A 113 -12.86 -13.13 -8.40
N GLY A 114 -11.53 -13.21 -8.47
CA GLY A 114 -10.70 -12.70 -9.56
C GLY A 114 -10.48 -11.18 -9.54
N GLY A 115 -11.03 -10.47 -8.54
CA GLY A 115 -10.73 -9.06 -8.33
C GLY A 115 -9.31 -8.84 -7.82
N VAL A 116 -8.89 -7.58 -7.70
CA VAL A 116 -7.53 -7.21 -7.26
C VAL A 116 -7.62 -6.20 -6.13
N THR A 117 -6.90 -6.47 -5.06
CA THR A 117 -6.74 -5.54 -3.94
C THR A 117 -5.31 -5.02 -3.94
N VAL A 118 -5.15 -3.71 -3.79
CA VAL A 118 -3.86 -3.03 -3.82
C VAL A 118 -3.57 -2.47 -2.44
N PHE A 119 -2.40 -2.79 -1.93
CA PHE A 119 -1.94 -2.45 -0.60
C PHE A 119 -0.60 -1.72 -0.68
N MET A 120 -0.36 -0.82 0.26
CA MET A 120 0.98 -0.30 0.49
C MET A 120 1.32 -0.30 1.97
N SER A 121 2.60 -0.45 2.29
CA SER A 121 3.16 -0.41 3.64
C SER A 121 4.28 0.63 3.71
N PRO A 122 4.43 1.32 4.85
CA PRO A 122 5.48 2.30 5.05
C PRO A 122 6.82 1.62 5.33
N TYR A 123 7.88 2.43 5.42
CA TYR A 123 9.13 1.96 5.99
C TYR A 123 8.97 1.67 7.49
N SER A 124 9.74 0.70 7.97
CA SER A 124 10.00 0.48 9.38
C SER A 124 11.47 0.79 9.67
N SER A 125 11.73 1.48 10.79
CA SER A 125 13.06 1.80 11.26
C SER A 125 13.12 1.71 12.79
N ASP A 126 14.32 1.54 13.35
CA ASP A 126 14.54 1.56 14.81
C ASP A 126 14.20 2.93 15.44
N VAL A 127 14.11 3.99 14.63
CA VAL A 127 13.94 5.38 15.10
C VAL A 127 12.47 5.80 15.05
N VAL A 128 11.80 5.44 13.96
CA VAL A 128 10.42 5.81 13.67
C VAL A 128 9.69 4.61 13.10
N THR A 129 8.55 4.29 13.69
CA THR A 129 7.61 3.30 13.20
C THR A 129 6.25 3.98 13.04
N MET A 130 5.63 3.79 11.89
CA MET A 130 4.27 4.27 11.65
C MET A 130 3.27 3.44 12.45
N THR A 131 2.14 4.04 12.82
CA THR A 131 1.06 3.34 13.53
C THR A 131 0.34 2.32 12.67
N GLU A 132 0.33 2.53 11.36
CA GLU A 132 -0.31 1.67 10.39
C GLU A 132 0.69 0.69 9.76
N ASP A 133 0.37 -0.61 9.83
CA ASP A 133 1.20 -1.65 9.20
C ASP A 133 1.10 -1.60 7.66
N ASN A 134 -0.10 -1.28 7.15
CA ASN A 134 -0.38 -1.13 5.73
C ASN A 134 -1.68 -0.36 5.50
N ILE A 135 -1.93 0.06 4.26
CA ILE A 135 -3.14 0.75 3.81
C ILE A 135 -3.68 0.06 2.55
N ILE A 136 -4.99 -0.23 2.50
CA ILE A 136 -5.65 -0.67 1.26
C ILE A 136 -6.02 0.56 0.42
N ILE A 137 -5.24 0.83 -0.62
CA ILE A 137 -5.44 2.01 -1.48
C ILE A 137 -6.44 1.79 -2.61
N GLY A 138 -6.81 0.55 -2.90
CA GLY A 138 -7.82 0.25 -3.92
C GLY A 138 -8.31 -1.19 -3.91
N MET A 139 -9.59 -1.37 -4.20
CA MET A 139 -10.23 -2.67 -4.45
C MET A 139 -10.90 -2.63 -5.82
N TYR A 140 -10.38 -3.39 -6.76
CA TYR A 140 -10.82 -3.45 -8.14
C TYR A 140 -11.56 -4.76 -8.37
N LYS A 141 -12.80 -4.68 -8.88
CA LYS A 141 -13.62 -5.87 -9.16
C LYS A 141 -12.97 -6.77 -10.23
N GLU A 142 -12.20 -6.18 -11.13
CA GLU A 142 -11.65 -6.80 -12.34
C GLU A 142 -10.22 -6.26 -12.59
N PRO A 143 -9.26 -7.12 -13.00
CA PRO A 143 -7.89 -6.68 -13.29
C PRO A 143 -7.79 -5.68 -14.44
N SER A 144 -8.71 -5.75 -15.41
CA SER A 144 -8.77 -4.82 -16.55
C SER A 144 -8.97 -3.35 -16.15
N ARG A 145 -9.50 -3.08 -14.95
CA ARG A 145 -9.64 -1.71 -14.43
C ARG A 145 -8.30 -1.10 -14.01
N LEU A 146 -7.30 -1.92 -13.73
CA LEU A 146 -5.92 -1.49 -13.51
C LEU A 146 -5.24 -1.26 -14.86
N THR A 147 -5.68 -0.17 -15.51
CA THR A 147 -5.04 0.39 -16.71
C THR A 147 -3.66 0.95 -16.36
N GLU A 148 -2.80 1.13 -17.37
CA GLU A 148 -1.47 1.73 -17.15
C GLU A 148 -1.56 3.07 -16.41
N ARG A 149 -2.49 3.94 -16.81
CA ARG A 149 -2.73 5.23 -16.13
C ARG A 149 -3.05 5.07 -14.64
N GLU A 150 -3.86 4.07 -14.30
CA GLU A 150 -4.23 3.83 -12.90
C GLU A 150 -3.06 3.22 -12.11
N ILE A 151 -2.29 2.33 -12.71
CA ILE A 151 -1.07 1.78 -12.12
C ILE A 151 -0.05 2.90 -11.86
N TYR A 152 0.18 3.83 -12.81
CA TYR A 152 1.05 4.99 -12.57
C TYR A 152 0.58 5.85 -11.40
N LYS A 153 -0.72 6.10 -11.25
CA LYS A 153 -1.26 6.82 -10.09
C LYS A 153 -1.02 6.07 -8.78
N ILE A 154 -1.13 4.75 -8.80
CA ILE A 154 -0.85 3.90 -7.64
C ILE A 154 0.63 4.01 -7.24
N PHE A 155 1.55 3.89 -8.20
CA PHE A 155 2.99 4.07 -7.95
C PHE A 155 3.30 5.47 -7.43
N SER A 156 2.73 6.52 -8.04
CA SER A 156 2.90 7.90 -7.56
C SER A 156 2.41 8.10 -6.13
N LYS A 157 1.23 7.55 -5.78
CA LYS A 157 0.74 7.56 -4.39
C LYS A 157 1.68 6.81 -3.46
N PHE A 158 2.19 5.66 -3.89
CA PHE A 158 3.14 4.87 -3.11
C PHE A 158 4.40 5.67 -2.82
N PHE A 159 5.07 6.24 -3.83
CA PHE A 159 6.29 7.03 -3.60
C PHE A 159 6.05 8.27 -2.74
N LYS A 160 4.92 8.97 -2.91
CA LYS A 160 4.54 10.08 -2.01
C LYS A 160 4.32 9.58 -0.58
N TYR A 161 3.71 8.42 -0.41
CA TYR A 161 3.51 7.84 0.92
C TYR A 161 4.84 7.44 1.56
N LEU A 162 5.75 6.86 0.80
CA LEU A 162 7.11 6.54 1.26
C LEU A 162 7.91 7.79 1.65
N SER A 163 7.82 8.86 0.86
CA SER A 163 8.50 10.10 1.20
C SER A 163 7.99 10.67 2.52
N ILE A 164 6.67 10.65 2.75
CA ILE A 164 6.06 11.20 3.97
C ILE A 164 6.32 10.35 5.21
N THR A 165 6.41 9.02 5.05
CA THR A 165 6.61 8.07 6.15
C THR A 165 8.08 7.75 6.42
N SER A 166 8.99 8.32 5.64
CA SER A 166 10.43 8.34 5.89
C SER A 166 10.76 8.99 7.23
N ALA A 167 11.78 8.45 7.92
CA ALA A 167 12.32 9.06 9.13
C ALA A 167 13.05 10.40 8.87
N LEU A 168 13.44 10.68 7.62
CA LEU A 168 14.11 11.92 7.20
C LEU A 168 13.14 13.00 6.72
N HIS A 169 11.84 12.70 6.64
CA HIS A 169 10.86 13.64 6.11
C HIS A 169 10.63 14.82 7.05
N PRO A 170 10.73 16.08 6.59
CA PRO A 170 10.26 17.20 7.38
C PRO A 170 8.72 17.12 7.46
N HIS A 171 8.19 16.63 8.58
CA HIS A 171 6.75 16.40 8.77
C HIS A 171 5.95 17.71 8.66
N THR A 172 5.52 18.06 7.44
CA THR A 172 4.63 19.19 7.22
C THR A 172 3.19 18.82 7.57
N SER A 173 2.41 19.80 8.00
CA SER A 173 1.00 19.58 8.38
C SER A 173 0.15 19.11 7.18
N LEU A 174 0.47 19.54 5.97
CA LEU A 174 -0.23 19.11 4.75
C LEU A 174 0.03 17.62 4.44
N ASP A 175 1.27 17.16 4.63
CA ASP A 175 1.62 15.76 4.45
C ASP A 175 0.97 14.87 5.50
N TYR A 176 0.91 15.34 6.74
CA TYR A 176 0.18 14.68 7.82
C TYR A 176 -1.31 14.54 7.49
N VAL A 177 -1.97 15.63 7.05
CA VAL A 177 -3.38 15.60 6.64
C VAL A 177 -3.58 14.67 5.44
N TRP A 178 -2.69 14.69 4.46
CA TRP A 178 -2.78 13.78 3.31
C TRP A 178 -2.64 12.31 3.73
N ARG A 179 -1.74 11.99 4.67
CA ARG A 179 -1.61 10.65 5.23
C ARG A 179 -2.86 10.22 5.98
N LEU A 180 -3.41 11.08 6.84
CA LEU A 180 -4.67 10.81 7.55
C LEU A 180 -5.82 10.58 6.57
N TRP A 181 -5.86 11.34 5.48
CA TRP A 181 -6.83 11.15 4.41
C TRP A 181 -6.70 9.77 3.76
N LEU A 182 -5.47 9.29 3.49
CA LEU A 182 -5.26 7.92 2.98
C LEU A 182 -5.73 6.85 3.96
N ILE A 183 -5.39 6.97 5.24
CA ILE A 183 -5.82 6.03 6.30
C ILE A 183 -7.35 6.03 6.40
N TYR A 184 -7.98 7.20 6.30
CA TYR A 184 -9.43 7.33 6.29
C TYR A 184 -10.06 6.60 5.09
N PHE A 185 -9.47 6.74 3.90
CA PHE A 185 -9.96 6.08 2.69
C PHE A 185 -9.54 4.61 2.56
N ASP A 186 -8.78 4.06 3.52
CA ASP A 186 -8.47 2.64 3.58
C ASP A 186 -9.77 1.83 3.46
N ALA A 187 -9.83 0.95 2.46
CA ALA A 187 -11.04 0.17 2.18
C ALA A 187 -11.49 -0.69 3.38
N ARG A 188 -10.59 -1.02 4.32
CA ARG A 188 -10.93 -1.72 5.58
C ARG A 188 -11.74 -0.84 6.53
N SER A 189 -11.43 0.46 6.61
CA SER A 189 -12.11 1.39 7.52
C SER A 189 -13.61 1.51 7.18
N LYS A 190 -13.95 1.34 5.91
CA LYS A 190 -15.35 1.32 5.41
C LYS A 190 -16.11 0.06 5.82
N ARG A 191 -15.42 -1.05 6.10
CA ARG A 191 -16.04 -2.33 6.51
C ARG A 191 -16.39 -2.37 8.01
N PHE A 192 -15.67 -1.62 8.84
CA PHE A 192 -15.98 -1.40 10.27
C PHE A 192 -16.82 -0.14 10.53
N GLY A 193 -17.11 0.64 9.49
CA GLY A 193 -17.80 1.92 9.57
C GLY A 193 -19.30 1.87 9.89
N THR A 194 -19.90 0.70 10.08
CA THR A 194 -21.33 0.58 10.44
C THR A 194 -21.62 0.56 11.94
N LEU A 195 -20.61 0.58 12.83
CA LEU A 195 -20.89 0.43 14.27
C LEU A 195 -20.45 1.57 15.20
N PHE A 196 -19.48 2.44 14.88
CA PHE A 196 -18.98 3.39 15.91
C PHE A 196 -18.54 4.80 15.48
N ASN A 197 -18.76 5.25 14.24
CA ASN A 197 -17.75 6.11 13.63
C ASN A 197 -18.30 7.42 13.05
N SER A 198 -18.94 8.25 13.87
CA SER A 198 -19.34 9.63 13.48
C SER A 198 -18.68 10.69 14.37
N LEU A 199 -18.59 10.44 15.68
CA LEU A 199 -18.08 11.39 16.66
C LEU A 199 -16.55 11.48 16.66
N ASP A 200 -15.85 10.34 16.69
CA ASP A 200 -14.38 10.32 16.61
C ASP A 200 -13.87 10.95 15.31
N ARG A 201 -14.65 10.86 14.24
CA ARG A 201 -14.31 11.41 12.92
C ARG A 201 -14.37 12.94 12.90
N VAL A 202 -15.35 13.55 13.56
CA VAL A 202 -15.42 15.01 13.69
C VAL A 202 -14.34 15.52 14.64
N ILE A 203 -14.00 14.75 15.67
CA ILE A 203 -12.97 15.13 16.65
C ILE A 203 -11.57 15.08 16.02
N ILE A 204 -11.23 14.04 15.27
CA ILE A 204 -9.90 13.91 14.65
C ILE A 204 -9.72 14.91 13.51
N PHE A 205 -10.70 15.03 12.59
CA PHE A 205 -10.60 15.99 11.48
C PHE A 205 -10.79 17.44 11.95
N GLY A 206 -11.70 17.69 12.89
CA GLY A 206 -11.89 19.00 13.50
C GLY A 206 -10.67 19.45 14.30
N GLY A 207 -10.08 18.55 15.08
CA GLY A 207 -8.84 18.81 15.81
C GLY A 207 -7.69 19.16 14.86
N ALA A 208 -7.40 18.32 13.88
CA ALA A 208 -6.34 18.57 12.90
C ALA A 208 -6.56 19.86 12.09
N PHE A 209 -7.80 20.15 11.69
CA PHE A 209 -8.15 21.38 10.97
C PHE A 209 -7.93 22.63 11.83
N VAL A 210 -8.38 22.60 13.09
CA VAL A 210 -8.17 23.71 14.04
C VAL A 210 -6.68 23.95 14.30
N THR A 211 -5.88 22.89 14.45
CA THR A 211 -4.43 23.05 14.66
C THR A 211 -3.74 23.67 13.44
N VAL A 212 -4.12 23.25 12.22
CA VAL A 212 -3.59 23.84 10.98
C VAL A 212 -4.01 25.30 10.84
N CYS A 213 -5.28 25.63 11.08
CA CYS A 213 -5.75 27.02 11.04
C CYS A 213 -5.06 27.90 12.08
N ALA A 214 -4.87 27.40 13.31
CA ALA A 214 -4.16 28.13 14.37
C ALA A 214 -2.71 28.42 13.97
N PHE A 215 -2.02 27.44 13.38
CA PHE A 215 -0.64 27.60 12.91
C PHE A 215 -0.53 28.63 11.77
N ILE A 216 -1.46 28.60 10.81
CA ILE A 216 -1.51 29.57 9.71
C ILE A 216 -1.80 31.00 10.23
N ILE A 217 -2.74 31.14 11.17
CA ILE A 217 -3.06 32.45 11.77
C ILE A 217 -1.86 33.00 12.55
N GLN A 218 -1.10 32.14 13.23
CA GLN A 218 0.08 32.54 13.98
C GLN A 218 1.23 32.96 13.04
N ALA A 219 1.43 32.24 11.93
CA ALA A 219 2.41 32.58 10.90
C ALA A 219 2.07 33.87 10.13
N LEU A 220 0.79 34.23 10.01
CA LEU A 220 0.35 35.50 9.39
C LEU A 220 0.48 36.72 10.32
N LYS A 221 0.73 36.50 11.62
CA LYS A 221 0.91 37.55 12.63
C LYS A 221 2.38 37.87 12.94
N SER A 222 3.34 37.10 12.42
CA SER A 222 4.78 37.39 12.49
C SER A 222 5.26 38.05 11.20
#